data_AF-A0A0R2PHG6-F1
#
_entry.id   AF-A0A0R2PHG6-F1
#
_cell.length_a   1.000
_cell.length_b   1.000
_cell.length_c   1.000
_cell.angle_alpha   90.00
_cell.angle_beta   90.00
_cell.angle_gamma   90.00
#
_symmetry.space_group_name_H-M   'P 1'
#
loop_
_entity.id
_entity.type
_entity.pdbx_description
1 polymer ?
#
loop_
_entity_poly.entity_id
_entity_poly.type
_entity_poly.pdbx_seq_one_letter_code
_entity_poly.pdbx_strand_id
1 'polypeptide(L)'
;YLPLKVIKENLDAIDRGLQPAAVGGVPSPRPAIGLATIDGEMAPSAFGEVSEMRLSREELLKNSGLAEDQLVELEGYGLIAPRGRHYDGDALAIAKTVTEMGGFGIEARHLRSFKSAADREIGLIEQVITPLTRQKSAESKARAEEVQKEIASLSIRLHAALVRGGLNRLR
;
A
#
# COMPACT_ATOMS: atom_id res chain seq x y z
N TYR A 1 25.94 4.16 -25.54
CA TYR A 1 26.42 5.31 -24.77
C TYR A 1 25.22 6.21 -24.46
N LEU A 2 24.91 6.45 -23.18
CA LEU A 2 23.81 7.35 -22.80
C LEU A 2 24.27 8.82 -22.78
N PRO A 3 23.40 9.78 -23.17
CA PRO A 3 23.70 11.20 -23.08
C PRO A 3 23.98 11.63 -21.64
N LEU A 4 24.97 12.51 -21.45
CA LEU A 4 25.40 13.00 -20.12
C LEU A 4 24.26 13.59 -19.28
N LYS A 5 23.23 14.15 -19.94
CA LYS A 5 22.02 14.67 -19.27
C LYS A 5 21.24 13.57 -18.54
N VAL A 6 21.12 12.39 -19.16
CA VAL A 6 20.37 11.24 -18.60
C VAL A 6 21.12 10.60 -17.43
N ILE A 7 22.45 10.63 -17.47
CA ILE A 7 23.29 10.18 -16.34
C ILE A 7 23.08 11.09 -15.14
N LYS A 8 23.06 12.42 -15.34
CA LYS A 8 22.81 13.39 -14.27
C LYS A 8 21.43 13.22 -13.64
N GLU A 9 20.39 13.06 -14.45
CA GLU A 9 19.02 12.85 -13.98
C GLU A 9 18.86 11.52 -13.20
N ASN A 10 19.57 10.47 -13.61
CA ASN A 10 19.59 9.19 -12.89
C ASN A 10 20.35 9.27 -11.56
N LEU A 11 21.46 10.02 -11.49
CA LEU A 11 22.19 10.23 -10.24
C LEU A 11 21.38 11.05 -9.23
N ASP A 12 20.72 12.12 -9.69
CA ASP A 12 19.82 12.93 -8.86
C ASP A 12 18.62 12.11 -8.33
N ALA A 13 18.18 11.08 -9.06
CA ALA A 13 17.13 10.17 -8.60
C ALA A 13 17.62 9.27 -7.46
N ILE A 14 18.84 8.72 -7.57
CA ILE A 14 19.45 7.84 -6.57
C ILE A 14 19.67 8.58 -5.24
N ASP A 15 20.14 9.83 -5.28
CA ASP A 15 20.35 10.65 -4.07
C ASP A 15 19.03 10.98 -3.34
N ARG A 16 17.89 10.92 -4.04
CA ARG A 16 16.54 11.09 -3.47
C ARG A 16 15.89 9.77 -3.06
N GLY A 17 16.61 8.64 -3.11
CA GLY A 17 16.07 7.31 -2.82
C GLY A 17 15.08 6.78 -3.86
N LEU A 18 15.02 7.42 -5.04
CA LEU A 18 14.21 6.99 -6.18
C LEU A 18 15.06 6.14 -7.13
N GLN A 19 14.48 5.09 -7.69
CA GLN A 19 15.22 4.32 -8.70
C GLN A 19 15.12 4.95 -10.10
N PRO A 20 16.25 5.07 -10.82
CA PRO A 20 16.25 5.57 -12.19
C PRO A 20 15.49 4.62 -13.13
N ALA A 21 14.86 5.17 -14.16
CA ALA A 21 14.12 4.40 -15.15
C ALA A 21 15.04 3.41 -15.89
N ALA A 22 14.68 2.14 -15.92
CA ALA A 22 15.45 1.10 -16.59
C ALA A 22 15.46 1.34 -18.11
N VAL A 23 16.64 1.63 -18.66
CA VAL A 23 16.85 1.71 -20.11
C VAL A 23 17.36 0.35 -20.59
N GLY A 24 16.53 -0.35 -21.38
CA GLY A 24 16.89 -1.61 -22.02
C GLY A 24 16.22 -2.82 -21.35
N GLY A 25 15.40 -3.53 -22.13
CA GLY A 25 14.56 -4.62 -21.68
C GLY A 25 15.36 -5.80 -21.11
N VAL A 26 15.39 -5.86 -19.78
CA VAL A 26 15.47 -7.08 -18.98
C VAL A 26 14.67 -6.75 -17.72
N PRO A 27 13.73 -7.59 -17.25
CA PRO A 27 12.99 -7.29 -16.03
C PRO A 27 13.98 -7.33 -14.85
N SER A 28 14.47 -6.17 -14.46
CA SER A 28 15.17 -5.99 -13.19
C SER A 28 14.15 -6.31 -12.08
N PRO A 29 14.53 -7.07 -11.03
CA PRO A 29 13.64 -7.30 -9.90
C PRO A 29 13.29 -5.93 -9.33
N ARG A 30 12.01 -5.54 -9.49
CA ARG A 30 11.48 -4.32 -8.91
C ARG A 30 11.80 -4.36 -7.42
N PRO A 31 12.28 -3.27 -6.81
CA PRO A 31 12.20 -3.14 -5.37
C PRO A 31 10.76 -3.40 -4.99
N ALA A 32 10.56 -4.22 -3.98
CA ALA A 32 9.28 -4.52 -3.39
C ALA A 32 8.74 -3.26 -2.67
N ILE A 33 8.44 -2.21 -3.43
CA ILE A 33 7.34 -1.28 -3.15
C ILE A 33 6.25 -1.58 -4.18
N GLY A 34 6.04 -2.87 -4.40
CA GLY A 34 4.95 -3.43 -5.15
C GLY A 34 4.36 -4.46 -4.22
N LEU A 35 3.11 -4.25 -3.84
CA LEU A 35 2.24 -5.24 -3.20
C LEU A 35 2.01 -6.39 -4.21
N ALA A 36 3.08 -7.05 -4.64
CA ALA A 36 3.07 -8.13 -5.60
C ALA A 36 2.77 -9.40 -4.82
N THR A 37 1.51 -9.55 -4.42
CA THR A 37 1.00 -10.81 -3.92
C THR A 37 0.89 -11.75 -5.11
N ILE A 38 1.91 -12.57 -5.33
CA ILE A 38 1.73 -13.75 -6.16
C ILE A 38 0.89 -14.70 -5.30
N ASP A 39 -0.29 -15.10 -5.80
CA ASP A 39 -1.25 -15.98 -5.11
C ASP A 39 -1.93 -15.46 -3.83
N GLY A 40 -1.94 -14.15 -3.59
CA GLY A 40 -2.54 -13.57 -2.38
C GLY A 40 -1.69 -13.81 -1.12
N GLU A 41 -0.42 -14.16 -1.30
CA GLU A 41 0.51 -14.34 -0.19
C GLU A 41 1.23 -13.02 0.10
N MET A 42 1.02 -12.51 1.32
CA MET A 42 1.81 -11.44 1.93
C MET A 42 2.53 -12.01 3.13
N ALA A 43 3.85 -11.86 3.21
CA ALA A 43 4.59 -12.24 4.40
C ALA A 43 4.16 -11.36 5.60
N PRO A 44 4.03 -11.90 6.82
CA PRO A 44 3.69 -11.11 8.01
C PRO A 44 4.61 -9.90 8.21
N SER A 45 5.90 -10.02 7.86
CA SER A 45 6.87 -8.93 7.96
C SER A 45 6.47 -7.66 7.21
N ALA A 46 5.71 -7.78 6.12
CA ALA A 46 5.24 -6.63 5.33
C ALA A 46 4.29 -5.69 6.10
N PHE A 47 3.60 -6.19 7.14
CA PHE A 47 2.68 -5.38 7.95
C PHE A 47 3.37 -4.64 9.11
N GLY A 48 4.70 -4.73 9.22
CA GLY A 48 5.51 -4.01 10.20
C GLY A 48 6.34 -2.87 9.63
N GLU A 49 6.41 -2.73 8.31
CA GLU A 49 7.22 -1.69 7.67
C GLU A 49 6.45 -0.37 7.67
N VAL A 50 6.86 0.54 8.55
CA VAL A 50 6.39 1.93 8.47
C VAL A 50 7.15 2.59 7.33
N SER A 51 6.42 3.04 6.30
CA SER A 51 7.04 3.77 5.21
C SER A 51 7.67 5.07 5.72
N GLU A 52 8.99 5.19 5.58
CA GLU A 52 9.73 6.44 5.86
C GLU A 52 9.53 7.49 4.75
N MET A 53 8.83 7.12 3.67
CA MET A 53 8.54 8.00 2.55
C MET A 53 7.68 9.19 3.00
N ARG A 54 8.06 10.38 2.53
CA ARG A 54 7.31 11.62 2.79
C ARG A 54 7.14 12.34 1.47
N LEU A 55 5.91 12.35 0.97
CA LEU A 55 5.52 13.03 -0.24
C LEU A 55 4.70 14.26 0.11
N SER A 56 5.01 15.38 -0.50
CA SER A 56 4.05 16.47 -0.65
C SER A 56 2.85 16.01 -1.48
N ARG A 57 1.79 16.80 -1.45
CA ARG A 57 0.59 16.56 -2.26
C ARG A 57 0.89 16.55 -3.76
N GLU A 58 1.69 17.51 -4.22
CA GLU A 58 2.12 17.59 -5.63
C GLU A 58 2.93 16.36 -6.04
N GLU A 59 3.82 15.88 -5.16
CA GLU A 59 4.57 14.65 -5.42
C GLU A 59 3.68 13.42 -5.44
N LEU A 60 2.68 13.32 -4.55
CA LEU A 60 1.71 12.22 -4.59
C LEU A 60 0.98 12.17 -5.93
N LEU A 61 0.41 13.30 -6.37
CA LEU A 61 -0.33 13.39 -7.64
C LEU A 61 0.57 13.04 -8.82
N LYS A 62 1.78 13.63 -8.88
CA LYS A 62 2.75 13.38 -9.94
C LYS A 62 3.17 11.91 -10.02
N ASN A 63 3.42 11.27 -8.87
CA ASN A 63 3.92 9.89 -8.84
C ASN A 63 2.82 8.82 -8.94
N SER A 64 1.56 9.19 -8.69
CA SER A 64 0.41 8.28 -8.77
C SER A 64 -0.37 8.39 -10.08
N GLY A 65 -0.24 9.50 -10.81
CA GLY A 65 -1.06 9.79 -11.98
C GLY A 65 -2.51 10.16 -11.65
N LEU A 66 -2.81 10.33 -10.35
CA LEU A 66 -4.14 10.70 -9.87
C LEU A 66 -4.42 12.18 -10.17
N ALA A 67 -5.65 12.50 -10.54
CA ALA A 67 -6.10 13.88 -10.66
C ALA A 67 -6.38 14.50 -9.27
N GLU A 68 -6.31 15.83 -9.19
CA GLU A 68 -6.51 16.60 -7.95
C GLU A 68 -7.90 16.37 -7.33
N ASP A 69 -8.95 16.34 -8.15
CA ASP A 69 -10.34 16.07 -7.74
C ASP A 69 -10.52 14.63 -7.21
N GLN A 70 -9.88 13.66 -7.85
CA GLN A 70 -9.86 12.28 -7.39
C GLN A 70 -9.16 12.13 -6.03
N LEU A 71 -8.07 12.88 -5.79
CA LEU A 71 -7.42 12.88 -4.47
C LEU A 71 -8.36 13.43 -3.40
N VAL A 72 -9.07 14.53 -3.69
CA VAL A 72 -10.06 15.10 -2.77
C VAL A 72 -11.18 14.08 -2.44
N GLU A 73 -11.66 13.32 -3.43
CA GLU A 73 -12.64 12.26 -3.18
C GLU A 73 -12.07 11.13 -2.29
N LEU A 74 -10.85 10.67 -2.58
CA LEU A 74 -10.20 9.62 -1.77
C LEU A 74 -9.97 10.08 -0.33
N GLU A 75 -9.60 11.34 -0.12
CA GLU A 75 -9.49 11.94 1.21
C GLU A 75 -10.85 12.06 1.89
N GLY A 76 -11.88 12.53 1.17
CA GLY A 76 -13.24 12.67 1.68
C GLY A 76 -13.88 11.34 2.09
N TYR A 77 -13.55 10.26 1.39
CA TYR A 77 -13.97 8.90 1.75
C TYR A 77 -13.03 8.20 2.73
N GLY A 78 -11.92 8.83 3.11
CA GLY A 78 -10.94 8.30 4.06
C GLY A 78 -10.11 7.14 3.53
N LEU A 79 -10.03 6.93 2.21
CA LEU A 79 -9.12 5.93 1.62
C LEU A 79 -7.67 6.39 1.71
N ILE A 80 -7.42 7.68 1.58
CA ILE A 80 -6.10 8.29 1.76
C ILE A 80 -6.21 9.35 2.85
N ALA A 81 -5.21 9.44 3.72
CA ALA A 81 -5.11 10.52 4.69
C ALA A 81 -3.64 10.97 4.81
N PRO A 82 -3.35 12.28 4.88
CA PRO A 82 -2.00 12.75 5.14
C PRO A 82 -1.58 12.43 6.58
N ARG A 83 -0.33 12.03 6.77
CA ARG A 83 0.33 11.94 8.08
C ARG A 83 1.01 13.27 8.40
N GLY A 84 0.27 14.13 9.08
CA GLY A 84 0.68 15.51 9.38
C GLY A 84 0.59 16.40 8.14
N ARG A 85 1.72 16.66 7.48
CA ARG A 85 1.80 17.48 6.24
C ARG A 85 2.21 16.69 4.99
N HIS A 86 2.37 15.38 5.10
CA HIS A 86 2.93 14.55 4.03
C HIS A 86 2.07 13.28 3.86
N TYR A 87 2.14 12.70 2.68
CA TYR A 87 1.65 11.36 2.37
C TYR A 87 2.81 10.38 2.41
N ASP A 88 2.53 9.12 2.68
CA ASP A 88 3.53 8.06 2.80
C ASP A 88 3.41 7.04 1.65
N GLY A 89 4.17 5.95 1.75
CA GLY A 89 4.14 4.88 0.77
C GLY A 89 2.78 4.19 0.63
N ASP A 90 2.00 4.08 1.72
CA ASP A 90 0.67 3.47 1.68
C ASP A 90 -0.29 4.35 0.87
N ALA A 91 -0.28 5.66 1.13
CA ALA A 91 -1.06 6.62 0.36
C ALA A 91 -0.68 6.60 -1.13
N LEU A 92 0.62 6.49 -1.46
CA LEU A 92 1.07 6.37 -2.84
C LEU A 92 0.60 5.07 -3.49
N ALA A 93 0.67 3.94 -2.76
CA ALA A 93 0.22 2.64 -3.26
C ALA A 93 -1.29 2.67 -3.57
N ILE A 94 -2.09 3.20 -2.64
CA ILE A 94 -3.54 3.37 -2.82
C ILE A 94 -3.82 4.26 -4.03
N ALA A 95 -3.16 5.43 -4.14
CA ALA A 95 -3.38 6.35 -5.24
C ALA A 95 -3.06 5.70 -6.59
N LYS A 96 -1.95 4.97 -6.71
CA LYS A 96 -1.59 4.23 -7.94
C LYS A 96 -2.63 3.15 -8.29
N THR A 97 -3.04 2.35 -7.31
CA THR A 97 -4.05 1.31 -7.52
C THR A 97 -5.37 1.91 -8.00
N VAL A 98 -5.81 3.03 -7.41
CA VAL A 98 -7.04 3.72 -7.83
C VAL A 98 -6.91 4.26 -9.26
N THR A 99 -5.76 4.85 -9.62
CA THR A 99 -5.50 5.29 -11.00
C THR A 99 -5.64 4.15 -12.00
N GLU A 100 -5.06 2.98 -11.69
CA GLU A 100 -5.17 1.77 -12.54
C GLU A 100 -6.62 1.25 -12.63
N MET A 101 -7.33 1.21 -11.49
CA MET A 101 -8.74 0.81 -11.43
C MET A 101 -9.66 1.74 -12.24
N GLY A 102 -9.32 3.03 -12.31
CA GLY A 102 -10.03 4.02 -13.13
C GLY A 102 -10.08 3.65 -14.62
N GLY A 103 -9.05 2.97 -15.13
CA GLY A 103 -9.03 2.44 -16.51
C GLY A 103 -10.13 1.40 -16.80
N PHE A 104 -10.74 0.84 -15.75
CA PHE A 104 -11.87 -0.09 -15.83
C PHE A 104 -13.20 0.53 -15.40
N GLY A 105 -13.25 1.86 -15.20
CA GLY A 105 -14.45 2.57 -14.73
C GLY A 105 -14.71 2.44 -13.22
N ILE A 106 -13.74 1.97 -12.44
CA ILE A 106 -13.87 1.83 -10.99
C ILE A 106 -13.33 3.08 -10.30
N GLU A 107 -14.23 3.97 -9.89
CA GLU A 107 -13.92 5.20 -9.16
C GLU A 107 -13.93 5.03 -7.63
N ALA A 108 -13.42 6.06 -6.92
CA ALA A 108 -13.34 6.15 -5.46
C ALA A 108 -14.68 5.82 -4.75
N ARG A 109 -15.81 6.27 -5.32
CA ARG A 109 -17.16 6.01 -4.76
C ARG A 109 -17.49 4.52 -4.61
N HIS A 110 -16.93 3.67 -5.47
CA HIS A 110 -17.10 2.21 -5.45
C HIS A 110 -16.23 1.54 -4.38
N LEU A 111 -15.19 2.23 -3.91
CA LEU A 111 -14.21 1.70 -2.97
C LEU A 111 -14.60 1.89 -1.50
N ARG A 112 -15.71 2.57 -1.23
CA ARG A 112 -16.22 2.78 0.15
C ARG A 112 -16.50 1.47 0.89
N SER A 113 -16.96 0.44 0.18
CA SER A 113 -17.19 -0.90 0.74
C SER A 113 -15.87 -1.58 1.12
N PHE A 114 -14.82 -1.38 0.33
CA PHE A 114 -13.47 -1.87 0.64
C PHE A 114 -12.92 -1.18 1.89
N LYS A 115 -13.05 0.15 2.00
CA LYS A 115 -12.69 0.89 3.21
C LYS A 115 -13.42 0.36 4.45
N SER A 116 -14.74 0.15 4.34
CA SER A 116 -15.56 -0.38 5.43
C SER A 116 -15.20 -1.83 5.81
N ALA A 117 -14.69 -2.63 4.86
CA ALA A 117 -14.18 -3.96 5.15
C ALA A 117 -12.84 -3.87 5.91
N ALA A 118 -11.91 -3.03 5.43
CA ALA A 118 -10.62 -2.81 6.09
C ALA A 118 -10.79 -2.32 7.53
N ASP A 119 -11.70 -1.39 7.80
CA ASP A 119 -11.97 -0.90 9.17
C ASP A 119 -12.45 -1.99 10.11
N ARG A 120 -13.27 -2.92 9.60
CA ARG A 120 -13.74 -4.07 10.39
C ARG A 120 -12.61 -5.05 10.65
N GLU A 121 -11.73 -5.28 9.68
CA GLU A 121 -10.54 -6.12 9.85
C GLU A 121 -9.59 -5.53 10.89
N ILE A 122 -9.32 -4.22 10.85
CA ILE A 122 -8.53 -3.51 11.85
C ILE A 122 -9.15 -3.69 13.24
N GLY A 123 -10.46 -3.46 13.38
CA GLY A 123 -11.16 -3.60 14.65
C GLY A 123 -11.10 -5.03 15.22
N LEU A 124 -11.17 -6.06 14.36
CA LEU A 124 -11.00 -7.45 14.79
C LEU A 124 -9.57 -7.72 15.30
N ILE A 125 -8.55 -7.23 14.58
CA ILE A 125 -7.15 -7.38 14.99
C ILE A 125 -6.92 -6.68 16.33
N GLU A 126 -7.42 -5.45 16.48
CA GLU A 126 -7.34 -4.67 17.72
C GLU A 126 -7.94 -5.42 18.91
N GLN A 127 -9.12 -6.03 18.74
CA GLN A 127 -9.76 -6.85 19.77
C GLN A 127 -8.89 -8.02 20.22
N VAL A 128 -8.21 -8.68 19.28
CA VAL A 128 -7.33 -9.82 19.57
C VAL A 128 -6.06 -9.40 20.31
N ILE A 129 -5.43 -8.27 19.93
CA ILE A 129 -4.16 -7.84 20.53
C ILE A 129 -4.33 -7.01 21.82
N THR A 130 -5.51 -6.46 22.09
CA THR A 130 -5.80 -5.62 23.27
C THR A 130 -5.37 -6.25 24.60
N PRO A 131 -5.59 -7.55 24.88
CA PRO A 131 -5.14 -8.16 26.13
C PRO A 131 -3.61 -8.16 26.29
N LEU A 132 -2.86 -8.32 25.18
CA LEU A 132 -1.40 -8.34 25.17
C LEU A 132 -0.84 -6.93 25.42
N THR A 133 -1.38 -5.91 24.76
CA THR A 133 -0.88 -4.53 24.92
C THR A 133 -1.10 -3.97 26.34
N ARG A 134 -2.09 -4.49 27.08
CA ARG A 134 -2.38 -4.10 28.48
C ARG A 134 -1.33 -4.53 29.49
N GLN A 135 -0.55 -5.58 29.24
CA GLN A 135 0.40 -6.13 30.21
C GLN A 135 1.65 -5.25 30.42
N LYS A 136 1.80 -4.14 29.68
CA LYS A 136 2.86 -3.10 29.78
C LYS A 136 4.32 -3.60 29.83
N SER A 137 4.59 -4.88 29.52
CA SER A 137 5.95 -5.41 29.35
C SER A 137 6.41 -5.26 27.90
N ALA A 138 7.72 -5.15 27.69
CA ALA A 138 8.31 -5.11 26.34
C ALA A 138 8.02 -6.40 25.56
N GLU A 139 8.09 -7.55 26.23
CA GLU A 139 7.77 -8.86 25.66
C GLU A 139 6.33 -8.93 25.17
N SER A 140 5.37 -8.44 25.96
CA SER A 140 3.95 -8.48 25.57
C SER A 140 3.63 -7.53 24.41
N LYS A 141 4.36 -6.41 24.28
CA LYS A 141 4.25 -5.52 23.12
C LYS A 141 4.80 -6.16 21.86
N ALA A 142 5.99 -6.77 21.93
CA ALA A 142 6.58 -7.48 20.80
C ALA A 142 5.67 -8.61 20.32
N ARG A 143 5.08 -9.35 21.26
CA ARG A 143 4.09 -10.40 20.96
C ARG A 143 2.82 -9.86 20.31
N ALA A 144 2.32 -8.71 20.77
CA ALA A 144 1.17 -8.07 20.15
C ALA A 144 1.45 -7.67 18.70
N GLU A 145 2.63 -7.12 18.41
CA GLU A 145 3.05 -6.76 17.05
C GLU A 145 3.20 -7.99 16.14
N GLU A 146 3.75 -9.09 16.65
CA GLU A 146 3.88 -10.35 15.91
C GLU A 146 2.49 -10.91 15.56
N VAL A 147 1.59 -11.02 16.55
CA VAL A 147 0.21 -11.49 16.35
C VAL A 147 -0.55 -10.59 15.37
N GLN A 148 -0.38 -9.26 15.45
CA GLN A 148 -0.98 -8.32 14.51
C GLN A 148 -0.56 -8.62 13.07
N LYS A 149 0.75 -8.81 12.84
CA LYS A 149 1.32 -9.11 11.52
C LYS A 149 0.83 -10.44 10.96
N GLU A 150 0.74 -11.47 11.81
CA GLU A 150 0.24 -12.78 11.42
C GLU A 150 -1.24 -12.73 11.01
N ILE A 151 -2.09 -12.11 11.82
CA ILE A 151 -3.53 -12.01 11.50
C ILE A 151 -3.74 -11.20 10.22
N ALA A 152 -3.00 -10.10 10.02
CA ALA A 152 -3.11 -9.30 8.80
C ALA A 152 -2.74 -10.12 7.55
N SER A 153 -1.65 -10.91 7.60
CA SER A 153 -1.27 -11.84 6.53
C SER A 153 -2.36 -12.88 6.24
N LEU A 154 -2.93 -13.48 7.28
CA LEU A 154 -4.01 -14.47 7.15
C LEU A 154 -5.29 -13.85 6.54
N SER A 155 -5.63 -12.61 6.90
CA SER A 155 -6.77 -11.88 6.35
C SER A 155 -6.65 -11.68 4.84
N ILE A 156 -5.48 -11.28 4.33
CA ILE A 156 -5.25 -11.13 2.88
C ILE A 156 -5.36 -12.48 2.16
N ARG A 157 -4.77 -13.54 2.72
CA ARG A 157 -4.88 -14.90 2.15
C ARG A 157 -6.33 -15.37 2.09
N LEU A 158 -7.10 -15.14 3.17
CA LEU A 158 -8.52 -15.45 3.23
C LEU A 158 -9.31 -14.66 2.18
N HIS A 159 -9.08 -13.36 2.07
CA HIS A 159 -9.75 -12.50 1.10
C HIS A 159 -9.50 -12.97 -0.34
N ALA A 160 -8.24 -13.24 -0.69
CA ALA A 160 -7.88 -13.74 -2.02
C ALA A 160 -8.55 -15.08 -2.33
N ALA A 161 -8.61 -16.00 -1.36
CA ALA A 161 -9.28 -17.29 -1.51
C ALA A 161 -10.80 -17.15 -1.69
N LEU A 162 -11.45 -16.25 -0.92
CA LEU A 162 -12.88 -15.97 -1.04
C LEU A 162 -13.24 -15.36 -2.40
N VAL A 163 -12.44 -14.40 -2.89
CA VAL A 163 -12.62 -13.79 -4.21
C VAL A 163 -12.48 -14.84 -5.32
N ARG A 164 -11.39 -15.62 -5.31
CA ARG A 164 -11.18 -16.73 -6.26
C ARG A 164 -12.33 -17.73 -6.25
N GLY A 165 -12.74 -18.17 -5.06
CA GLY A 165 -13.86 -19.10 -4.90
C GLY A 165 -15.18 -18.53 -5.40
N GLY A 166 -15.42 -17.23 -5.19
CA GLY A 166 -16.59 -16.52 -5.71
C GLY A 166 -16.62 -16.43 -7.23
N LEU A 167 -15.50 -16.05 -7.86
CA LEU A 167 -15.38 -15.96 -9.32
C LEU A 167 -15.54 -17.31 -10.01
N ASN A 168 -15.03 -18.39 -9.40
CA ASN A 168 -15.18 -19.74 -9.94
C ASN A 168 -16.64 -20.24 -9.89
N ARG A 169 -17.48 -19.74 -8.96
CA ARG A 169 -18.91 -20.09 -8.92
C ARG A 169 -19.74 -19.37 -9.99
N LEU A 170 -19.22 -18.29 -10.58
CA LEU A 170 -19.90 -17.52 -11.62
C LEU A 170 -19.64 -18.07 -13.04
N ARG A 171 -18.80 -19.11 -13.16
CA ARG A 171 -18.52 -19.85 -14.40
C ARG A 171 -19.31 -21.15 -14.42
#